data_AF-A0A960JV99-F1
#
_entry.id   AF-A0A960JV99-F1
#
_cell.length_a   1.000
_cell.length_b   1.000
_cell.length_c   1.000
_cell.angle_alpha   90.00
_cell.angle_beta   90.00
_cell.angle_gamma   90.00
#
_symmetry.space_group_name_H-M   'P 1'
#
loop_
_entity.id
_entity.type
_entity.pdbx_description
1 polymer ?
#
loop_
_entity_poly.entity_id
_entity_poly.type
_entity_poly.pdbx_seq_one_letter_code
_entity_poly.pdbx_strand_id
1 'polypeptide(L)'
;ESSAAQIFARYLTPDLPLSAVAVETLGGGDPDKCIRAMIEQTVEEMYRDDEDNQFLEVTYETGDKQVMYFKDFASGAMIENIVRRAKKLAIKRLIAGGDKGIEVDDLIASIHQEYKEHEDLPNTTNPDDWAKISGKKGERIVYIRTLVTREDAEPSGGRSIERVGTGQYL
;
A
#
# COMPACT_ATOMS: atom_id res chain seq x y z
N GLU A 1 0.08 -7.31 -9.90
CA GLU A 1 -0.33 -6.28 -10.88
C GLU A 1 -1.70 -6.53 -11.53
N SER A 2 -1.89 -7.55 -12.39
CA SER A 2 -3.16 -7.72 -13.15
C SER A 2 -4.44 -7.78 -12.29
N SER A 3 -4.41 -8.45 -11.13
CA SER A 3 -5.58 -8.51 -10.23
C SER A 3 -5.84 -7.18 -9.54
N ALA A 4 -4.79 -6.43 -9.19
CA ALA A 4 -4.93 -5.11 -8.56
C ALA A 4 -5.57 -4.11 -9.53
N ALA A 5 -5.12 -4.08 -10.79
CA ALA A 5 -5.72 -3.24 -11.83
C ALA A 5 -7.22 -3.51 -12.01
N GLN A 6 -7.64 -4.78 -11.98
CA GLN A 6 -9.06 -5.15 -12.06
C GLN A 6 -9.87 -4.65 -10.86
N ILE A 7 -9.28 -4.66 -9.65
CA ILE A 7 -9.94 -4.14 -8.45
C ILE A 7 -10.06 -2.62 -8.54
N PHE A 8 -8.99 -1.91 -8.91
CA PHE A 8 -9.04 -0.46 -9.15
C PHE A 8 -10.14 -0.07 -10.14
N ALA A 9 -10.28 -0.82 -11.24
CA ALA A 9 -11.32 -0.58 -12.25
C ALA A 9 -12.77 -0.75 -11.74
N ARG A 10 -12.98 -1.37 -10.57
CA ARG A 10 -14.30 -1.40 -9.92
C ARG A 10 -14.63 -0.13 -9.16
N TYR A 11 -13.62 0.64 -8.76
CA TYR A 11 -13.77 1.82 -7.91
C TYR A 11 -13.47 3.14 -8.64
N LEU A 12 -12.68 3.08 -9.72
CA LEU A 12 -12.39 4.17 -10.65
C LEU A 12 -13.17 3.96 -11.95
N THR A 13 -14.32 4.62 -12.05
CA THR A 13 -15.28 4.46 -13.14
C THR A 13 -15.44 5.76 -13.95
N PRO A 14 -15.88 5.70 -15.22
CA PRO A 14 -15.98 6.87 -16.10
C PRO A 14 -16.98 7.95 -15.65
N ASP A 15 -17.91 7.61 -14.77
CA ASP A 15 -18.87 8.55 -14.17
C ASP A 15 -18.24 9.41 -13.06
N LEU A 16 -17.03 9.09 -12.61
CA LEU A 16 -16.32 9.93 -11.65
C LEU A 16 -15.77 11.19 -12.33
N PRO A 17 -15.75 12.33 -11.62
CA PRO A 17 -15.10 13.52 -12.15
C PRO A 17 -13.59 13.28 -12.23
N LEU A 18 -13.06 13.20 -13.45
CA LEU A 18 -11.63 13.16 -13.74
C LEU A 18 -11.14 14.59 -14.05
N SER A 19 -9.85 14.84 -13.79
CA SER A 19 -9.23 16.11 -14.21
C SER A 19 -9.29 16.23 -15.74
N ALA A 20 -9.75 17.38 -16.24
CA ALA A 20 -9.81 17.63 -17.67
C ALA A 20 -8.41 17.58 -18.31
N VAL A 21 -7.40 18.03 -17.57
CA VAL A 21 -6.00 17.95 -18.00
C VAL A 21 -5.57 16.50 -18.12
N ALA A 22 -5.87 15.66 -17.13
CA ALA A 22 -5.54 14.24 -17.17
C ALA A 22 -6.24 13.51 -18.32
N VAL A 23 -7.51 13.82 -18.59
CA VAL A 23 -8.25 13.23 -19.72
C VAL A 23 -7.62 13.60 -21.06
N GLU A 24 -7.15 14.84 -21.21
CA GLU A 24 -6.46 15.26 -22.43
C GLU A 24 -5.07 14.59 -22.56
N THR A 25 -4.25 14.65 -21.51
CA THR A 25 -2.84 14.22 -21.58
C THR A 25 -2.66 12.70 -21.53
N LEU A 26 -3.43 12.00 -20.70
CA LEU A 26 -3.34 10.54 -20.53
C LEU A 26 -4.34 9.80 -21.41
N GLY A 27 -5.54 10.38 -21.61
CA GLY A 27 -6.62 9.76 -22.36
C GLY A 27 -6.67 10.16 -23.83
N GLY A 28 -6.01 11.24 -24.25
CA GLY A 28 -6.19 11.82 -25.59
C GLY A 28 -7.64 12.27 -25.83
N GLY A 29 -8.30 12.77 -24.78
CA GLY A 29 -9.72 13.16 -24.80
C GLY A 29 -10.71 12.05 -24.44
N ASP A 30 -10.24 10.81 -24.22
CA ASP A 30 -11.07 9.66 -23.87
C ASP A 30 -10.98 9.33 -22.35
N PRO A 31 -12.08 9.52 -21.58
CA PRO A 31 -12.10 9.22 -20.14
C PRO A 31 -11.78 7.77 -19.78
N ASP A 32 -12.20 6.80 -20.61
CA ASP A 32 -11.94 5.39 -20.36
C ASP A 32 -10.44 5.07 -20.51
N LYS A 33 -9.78 5.69 -21.49
CA LYS A 33 -8.32 5.57 -21.65
C LYS A 33 -7.58 6.26 -20.50
N CYS A 34 -8.06 7.43 -20.09
CA CYS A 34 -7.51 8.14 -18.94
C CYS A 34 -7.53 7.25 -17.69
N ILE A 35 -8.67 6.64 -17.37
CA ILE A 35 -8.79 5.74 -16.21
C ILE A 35 -7.81 4.57 -16.32
N ARG A 36 -7.70 3.93 -17.48
CA ARG A 36 -6.77 2.81 -17.66
C ARG A 36 -5.32 3.24 -17.41
N ALA A 37 -4.91 4.39 -17.96
CA ALA A 37 -3.58 4.94 -17.75
C ALA A 37 -3.33 5.33 -16.28
N MET A 38 -4.31 5.93 -15.61
CA MET A 38 -4.20 6.24 -14.18
C MET A 38 -4.05 4.97 -13.33
N ILE A 39 -4.82 3.93 -13.63
CA ILE A 39 -4.73 2.63 -12.94
C ILE A 39 -3.36 2.00 -13.18
N GLU A 40 -2.87 2.01 -14.42
CA GLU A 40 -1.57 1.46 -14.78
C GLU A 40 -0.45 2.13 -13.98
N GLN A 41 -0.38 3.47 -13.98
CA GLN A 41 0.62 4.23 -13.21
C GLN A 41 0.48 3.99 -11.70
N THR A 42 -0.75 3.92 -11.18
CA THR A 42 -1.00 3.66 -9.75
C THR A 42 -0.55 2.25 -9.35
N VAL A 43 -0.77 1.26 -10.20
CA VAL A 43 -0.35 -0.13 -9.96
C VAL A 43 1.16 -0.25 -10.11
N GLU A 44 1.77 0.42 -11.08
CA GLU A 44 3.23 0.47 -11.23
C GLU A 44 3.89 1.02 -9.96
N GLU A 45 3.40 2.16 -9.45
CA GLU A 45 3.92 2.76 -8.22
C GLU A 45 3.77 1.83 -7.01
N MET A 46 2.61 1.17 -6.87
CA MET A 46 2.33 0.23 -5.78
C MET A 46 3.20 -1.04 -5.84
N TYR A 47 3.73 -1.42 -7.01
CA TYR A 47 4.50 -2.65 -7.21
C TYR A 47 6.01 -2.43 -7.42
N ARG A 48 6.46 -1.18 -7.42
CA ARG A 48 7.88 -0.80 -7.50
C ARG A 48 8.67 -1.46 -6.36
N ASP A 49 9.87 -1.95 -6.67
CA ASP A 49 10.72 -2.76 -5.80
C ASP A 49 11.94 -2.00 -5.27
N ASP A 50 11.79 -0.71 -5.04
CA ASP A 50 12.83 0.18 -4.52
C ASP A 50 12.80 0.32 -2.99
N GLU A 51 13.76 1.07 -2.46
CA GLU A 51 13.92 1.28 -1.02
C GLU A 51 12.72 2.00 -0.38
N ASP A 52 12.07 2.90 -1.13
CA ASP A 52 10.89 3.64 -0.65
C ASP A 52 9.67 2.73 -0.41
N ASN A 53 9.59 1.61 -1.14
CA ASN A 53 8.51 0.63 -1.02
C ASN A 53 8.83 -0.55 -0.09
N GLN A 54 10.00 -0.55 0.56
CA GLN A 54 10.33 -1.55 1.58
C GLN A 54 9.46 -1.33 2.81
N PHE A 55 8.86 -2.40 3.31
CA PHE A 55 7.93 -2.30 4.43
C PHE A 55 8.45 -2.99 5.69
N LEU A 56 8.80 -4.27 5.58
CA LEU A 56 9.22 -5.08 6.73
C LEU A 56 10.51 -5.83 6.42
N GLU A 57 11.43 -5.83 7.38
CA GLU A 57 12.47 -6.85 7.46
C GLU A 57 12.06 -7.91 8.48
N VAL A 58 12.01 -9.14 8.02
CA VAL A 58 11.71 -10.33 8.81
C VAL A 58 13.01 -11.09 9.02
N THR A 59 13.31 -11.44 10.27
CA THR A 59 14.41 -12.36 10.60
C THR A 59 13.84 -13.70 11.05
N TYR A 60 14.37 -14.77 10.47
CA TYR A 60 14.00 -16.15 10.76
C TYR A 60 14.86 -16.75 11.86
N GLU A 61 14.40 -17.85 12.46
CA GLU A 61 15.14 -18.61 13.48
C GLU A 61 16.51 -19.13 12.97
N THR A 62 16.65 -19.32 11.66
CA THR A 62 17.92 -19.68 10.99
C THR A 62 18.94 -18.53 11.01
N GLY A 63 18.49 -17.29 11.29
CA GLY A 63 19.28 -16.06 11.16
C GLY A 63 19.13 -15.36 9.81
N ASP A 64 18.41 -15.97 8.86
CA ASP A 64 18.15 -15.36 7.55
C ASP A 64 17.25 -14.14 7.67
N LYS A 65 17.50 -13.14 6.81
CA LYS A 65 16.71 -11.91 6.73
C LYS A 65 16.02 -11.82 5.37
N GLN A 66 14.76 -11.41 5.39
CA GLN A 66 13.99 -11.12 4.19
C GLN A 66 13.34 -9.75 4.28
N VAL A 67 13.52 -8.94 3.24
CA VAL A 67 12.82 -7.69 3.05
C VAL A 67 11.54 -7.97 2.25
N MET A 68 10.43 -7.48 2.77
CA MET A 68 9.11 -7.56 2.16
C MET A 68 8.69 -6.14 1.73
N TYR A 69 8.01 -6.05 0.59
CA TYR A 69 7.59 -4.80 -0.02
C TYR A 69 6.08 -4.61 0.15
N PHE A 70 5.58 -3.38 0.09
CA PHE A 70 4.13 -3.12 0.22
C PHE A 70 3.26 -3.92 -0.76
N LYS A 71 3.78 -4.22 -1.96
CA LYS A 71 3.10 -5.06 -2.96
C LYS A 71 2.72 -6.45 -2.45
N ASP A 72 3.46 -6.99 -1.50
CA ASP A 72 3.21 -8.30 -0.89
C ASP A 72 2.00 -8.27 0.07
N PHE A 73 1.53 -7.07 0.42
CA PHE A 73 0.42 -6.82 1.36
C PHE A 73 -0.79 -6.17 0.66
N ALA A 74 -0.73 -6.02 -0.67
CA ALA A 74 -1.83 -5.45 -1.44
C ALA A 74 -3.11 -6.29 -1.28
N SER A 75 -4.18 -5.66 -0.80
CA SER A 75 -5.49 -6.29 -0.61
C SER A 75 -6.60 -5.46 -1.24
N GLY A 76 -7.75 -6.10 -1.53
CA GLY A 76 -8.90 -5.39 -2.11
C GLY A 76 -9.41 -4.26 -1.22
N ALA A 77 -9.40 -4.45 0.11
CA ALA A 77 -9.79 -3.43 1.08
C ALA A 77 -8.81 -2.24 1.08
N MET A 78 -7.51 -2.50 0.99
CA MET A 78 -6.49 -1.45 0.86
C MET A 78 -6.68 -0.65 -0.43
N ILE A 79 -6.91 -1.32 -1.57
CA ILE A 79 -7.18 -0.65 -2.85
C ILE A 79 -8.44 0.22 -2.76
N GLU A 80 -9.50 -0.26 -2.12
CA GLU A 80 -10.71 0.54 -1.89
C GLU A 80 -10.41 1.80 -1.06
N ASN A 81 -9.65 1.65 0.02
CA ASN A 81 -9.26 2.76 0.89
C ASN A 81 -8.44 3.81 0.14
N ILE A 82 -7.47 3.36 -0.68
CA ILE A 82 -6.67 4.25 -1.53
C ILE A 82 -7.58 5.06 -2.45
N VAL A 83 -8.52 4.42 -3.17
CA VAL A 83 -9.44 5.14 -4.07
C VAL A 83 -10.35 6.10 -3.30
N ARG A 84 -10.86 5.68 -2.13
CA ARG A 84 -11.69 6.52 -1.25
C ARG A 84 -10.91 7.76 -0.78
N ARG A 85 -9.65 7.60 -0.44
CA ARG A 85 -8.75 8.67 -0.01
C ARG A 85 -8.40 9.61 -1.16
N ALA A 86 -8.14 9.07 -2.36
CA ALA A 86 -7.85 9.87 -3.54
C ALA A 86 -9.05 10.77 -3.89
N LYS A 87 -10.27 10.24 -3.81
CA LYS A 87 -11.51 11.04 -3.96
C LYS A 87 -11.59 12.18 -2.94
N LYS A 88 -11.21 11.91 -1.68
CA LYS A 88 -11.18 12.93 -0.62
C LYS A 88 -10.09 13.98 -0.88
N LEU A 89 -8.92 13.60 -1.38
CA LEU A 89 -7.84 14.53 -1.73
C LEU A 89 -8.25 15.44 -2.89
N ALA A 90 -8.86 14.89 -3.94
CA ALA A 90 -9.38 15.68 -5.06
C ALA A 90 -10.40 16.73 -4.61
N ILE A 91 -11.31 16.38 -3.69
CA ILE A 91 -12.27 17.34 -3.10
C ILE A 91 -11.55 18.41 -2.29
N LYS A 92 -10.54 18.04 -1.50
CA LYS A 92 -9.74 19.01 -0.72
C LYS A 92 -8.97 19.96 -1.64
N ARG A 93 -8.33 19.47 -2.71
CA ARG A 93 -7.66 20.29 -3.72
C ARG A 93 -8.62 21.30 -4.32
N LEU A 94 -9.82 20.86 -4.71
CA LEU A 94 -10.84 21.74 -5.28
C LEU A 94 -11.25 22.86 -4.31
N ILE A 95 -11.48 22.53 -3.03
CA ILE A 95 -11.83 23.52 -2.00
C ILE A 95 -10.68 24.52 -1.78
N ALA A 96 -9.43 24.07 -1.91
CA ALA A 96 -8.25 24.92 -1.82
C ALA A 96 -8.00 25.80 -3.06
N GLY A 97 -8.86 25.72 -4.08
CA GLY A 97 -8.77 26.51 -5.31
C GLY A 97 -7.97 25.84 -6.44
N GLY A 98 -7.61 24.56 -6.30
CA GLY A 98 -6.97 23.78 -7.36
C GLY A 98 -7.97 23.17 -8.35
N ASP A 99 -7.44 22.35 -9.27
CA ASP A 99 -8.22 21.79 -10.36
C ASP A 99 -9.25 20.74 -9.92
N LYS A 100 -10.38 20.71 -10.64
CA LYS A 100 -11.49 19.78 -10.39
C LYS A 100 -11.20 18.41 -11.01
N GLY A 101 -11.60 17.37 -10.28
CA GLY A 101 -11.58 15.99 -10.74
C GLY A 101 -10.36 15.25 -10.22
N ILE A 102 -10.38 13.92 -10.24
CA ILE A 102 -9.32 13.06 -9.69
C ILE A 102 -8.11 13.08 -10.64
N GLU A 103 -6.92 13.14 -10.06
CA GLU A 103 -5.62 13.09 -10.76
C GLU A 103 -4.80 11.90 -10.27
N VAL A 104 -3.74 11.56 -11.02
CA VAL A 104 -2.81 10.48 -10.64
C VAL A 104 -2.15 10.79 -9.31
N ASP A 105 -1.78 12.04 -9.09
CA ASP A 105 -1.15 12.50 -7.85
C ASP A 105 -2.02 12.25 -6.61
N ASP A 106 -3.35 12.31 -6.74
CA ASP A 106 -4.26 11.97 -5.64
C ASP A 106 -4.17 10.48 -5.28
N LEU A 107 -3.99 9.62 -6.27
CA LEU A 107 -3.85 8.17 -6.09
C LEU A 107 -2.50 7.83 -5.48
N ILE A 108 -1.39 8.39 -6.00
CA ILE A 108 -0.04 8.19 -5.48
C ILE A 108 0.07 8.70 -4.04
N ALA A 109 -0.40 9.91 -3.76
CA ALA A 109 -0.42 10.44 -2.40
C ALA A 109 -1.27 9.56 -1.45
N SER A 110 -2.33 8.96 -1.97
CA SER A 110 -3.16 8.03 -1.20
C SER A 110 -2.48 6.71 -0.90
N ILE A 111 -1.67 6.19 -1.84
CA ILE A 111 -0.81 5.01 -1.62
C ILE A 111 0.13 5.30 -0.44
N HIS A 112 0.91 6.38 -0.52
CA HIS A 112 1.88 6.72 0.52
C HIS A 112 1.22 6.93 1.90
N GLN A 113 0.04 7.55 1.92
CA GLN A 113 -0.66 7.75 3.19
C GLN A 113 -1.25 6.45 3.75
N GLU A 114 -1.80 5.57 2.90
CA GLU A 114 -2.29 4.26 3.32
C GLU A 114 -1.13 3.41 3.89
N TYR A 115 0.03 3.46 3.25
CA TYR A 115 1.25 2.79 3.71
C TYR A 115 1.70 3.31 5.06
N LYS A 116 1.75 4.62 5.22
CA LYS A 116 2.10 5.26 6.49
C LYS A 116 1.17 4.88 7.63
N GLU A 117 -0.13 4.76 7.37
CA GLU A 117 -1.11 4.32 8.38
C GLU A 117 -0.98 2.81 8.69
N HIS A 118 -0.49 2.02 7.73
CA HIS A 118 -0.19 0.60 7.92
C HIS A 118 1.16 0.32 8.61
N GLU A 119 2.07 1.30 8.72
CA GLU A 119 3.33 1.20 9.48
C GLU A 119 3.12 0.85 10.96
N ASP A 120 1.96 1.20 11.54
CA ASP A 120 1.67 0.98 12.95
C ASP A 120 1.07 -0.42 13.23
N LEU A 121 0.70 -1.20 12.19
CA LEU A 121 0.13 -2.56 12.33
C LEU A 121 1.05 -3.68 12.87
N PRO A 122 2.40 -3.60 12.87
CA PRO A 122 3.22 -4.60 13.57
C PRO A 122 2.93 -4.64 15.07
N ASN A 123 2.32 -3.58 15.62
CA ASN A 123 1.95 -3.51 17.03
C ASN A 123 0.71 -4.37 17.37
N THR A 124 -0.07 -4.83 16.39
CA THR A 124 -1.38 -5.47 16.61
C THR A 124 -1.55 -6.86 16.00
N THR A 125 -0.59 -7.35 15.20
CA THR A 125 -0.78 -8.58 14.41
C THR A 125 0.10 -9.74 14.90
N ASN A 126 -0.48 -10.95 14.96
CA ASN A 126 0.15 -12.17 15.46
C ASN A 126 1.28 -12.64 14.50
N PRO A 127 2.48 -12.98 15.00
CA PRO A 127 3.56 -13.67 14.29
C PRO A 127 3.13 -14.79 13.32
N ASP A 128 2.12 -15.57 13.69
CA ASP A 128 1.64 -16.70 12.89
C ASP A 128 0.91 -16.28 11.61
N ASP A 129 0.36 -15.07 11.57
CA ASP A 129 -0.26 -14.53 10.36
C ASP A 129 0.81 -14.14 9.33
N TRP A 130 1.99 -13.73 9.80
CA TRP A 130 3.14 -13.41 8.94
C TRP A 130 3.79 -14.64 8.32
N ALA A 131 3.87 -15.75 9.07
CA ALA A 131 4.38 -17.01 8.53
C ALA A 131 3.57 -17.52 7.32
N LYS A 132 2.25 -17.24 7.30
CA LYS A 132 1.37 -17.57 6.17
C LYS A 132 1.58 -16.65 4.96
N ILE A 133 1.81 -15.36 5.19
CA ILE A 133 1.99 -14.36 4.12
C ILE A 133 3.35 -14.53 3.42
N SER A 134 4.41 -14.89 4.15
CA SER A 134 5.75 -15.03 3.55
C SER A 134 5.90 -16.21 2.57
N GLY A 135 4.92 -17.13 2.51
CA GLY A 135 4.95 -18.30 1.62
C GLY A 135 6.02 -19.35 1.96
N LYS A 136 6.99 -19.03 2.83
CA LYS A 136 7.98 -19.96 3.36
C LYS A 136 7.37 -20.84 4.43
N LYS A 137 6.74 -21.93 3.96
CA LYS A 137 6.14 -22.95 4.80
C LYS A 137 7.23 -23.70 5.59
N GLY A 138 7.54 -23.25 6.81
CA GLY A 138 8.35 -24.01 7.77
C GLY A 138 9.38 -23.22 8.58
N GLU A 139 9.70 -21.98 8.20
CA GLU A 139 10.67 -21.16 8.93
C GLU A 139 9.96 -20.20 9.89
N ARG A 140 10.28 -20.29 11.18
CA ARG A 140 9.68 -19.46 12.21
C ARG A 140 10.32 -18.07 12.22
N ILE A 141 9.47 -17.04 12.29
CA ILE A 141 9.90 -15.65 12.41
C ILE A 141 10.23 -15.35 13.88
N VAL A 142 11.42 -14.83 14.14
CA VAL A 142 11.91 -14.47 15.49
C VAL A 142 11.93 -12.96 15.73
N TYR A 143 12.05 -12.17 14.67
CA TYR A 143 12.13 -10.72 14.76
C TYR A 143 11.50 -10.07 13.53
N ILE A 144 10.75 -8.99 13.74
CA ILE A 144 10.19 -8.15 12.67
C ILE A 144 10.55 -6.71 12.98
N ARG A 145 11.07 -5.99 11.98
CA ARG A 145 11.22 -4.53 12.04
C ARG A 145 10.61 -3.87 10.82
N THR A 146 10.05 -2.70 11.03
CA THR A 146 9.61 -1.80 9.96
C THR A 146 10.82 -1.11 9.33
N LEU A 147 10.81 -1.00 8.01
CA LEU A 147 11.83 -0.32 7.22
C LEU A 147 11.26 1.00 6.68
N VAL A 148 10.75 1.85 7.56
CA VAL A 148 10.20 3.14 7.13
C VAL A 148 11.35 4.13 7.01
N THR A 149 11.61 4.59 5.79
CA THR A 149 12.49 5.71 5.51
C THR A 149 11.78 7.01 5.93
N ARG A 150 11.84 7.37 7.20
CA ARG A 150 11.52 8.74 7.63
C ARG A 150 12.78 9.56 7.44
N GLU A 151 12.73 10.61 6.62
CA GLU A 151 13.84 11.56 6.43
C GLU A 151 14.39 12.15 7.75
N ASP A 152 13.66 12.01 8.88
CA ASP A 152 14.06 12.50 10.21
C ASP A 152 13.81 11.51 11.38
N ALA A 153 13.68 10.20 11.15
CA ALA A 153 13.57 9.27 12.28
C ALA A 153 14.52 8.08 12.15
N GLU A 154 15.28 7.80 13.22
CA GLU A 154 15.96 6.52 13.36
C GLU A 154 14.97 5.37 13.12
N PRO A 155 15.38 4.25 12.50
CA PRO A 155 14.52 3.09 12.27
C PRO A 155 13.97 2.57 13.61
N SER A 156 12.77 3.03 13.97
CA SER A 156 12.09 2.72 15.22
C SER A 156 10.95 1.75 14.93
N GLY A 157 10.83 0.67 15.71
CA GLY A 157 9.69 -0.26 15.60
C GLY A 157 10.04 -1.74 15.54
N GLY A 158 11.30 -2.12 15.73
CA GLY A 158 11.69 -3.53 15.74
C GLY A 158 11.22 -4.26 17.01
N ARG A 159 10.41 -5.31 16.86
CA ARG A 159 9.91 -6.14 17.96
C ARG A 159 10.48 -7.55 17.86
N SER A 160 11.11 -8.00 18.94
CA SER A 160 11.41 -9.41 19.18
C SER A 160 10.12 -10.14 19.56
N ILE A 161 9.81 -11.19 18.81
CA ILE A 161 8.63 -12.01 19.07
C ILE A 161 8.99 -13.01 20.17
N GLU A 162 8.66 -12.68 21.42
CA GLU A 162 8.82 -13.60 22.55
C GLU A 162 7.75 -14.70 22.53
N ARG A 163 8.09 -15.90 23.03
CA ARG A 163 7.15 -17.02 23.15
C ARG A 163 5.94 -16.61 24.00
N VAL A 164 4.78 -16.39 23.38
CA VAL A 164 3.52 -16.51 24.11
C VAL A 164 3.26 -18.00 24.27
N GLY A 165 3.68 -18.57 25.41
CA GLY A 165 3.31 -19.91 25.78
C GLY A 165 1.79 -19.99 25.81
N THR A 166 1.20 -20.84 24.97
CA THR A 166 -0.22 -21.18 25.03
C THR A 166 -0.50 -21.69 26.44
N GLY A 167 -1.09 -20.84 27.27
CA GLY A 167 -1.53 -21.18 28.61
C GLY A 167 -2.46 -22.39 28.53
N GLN A 168 -1.99 -23.50 29.08
CA GLN A 168 -2.71 -24.75 29.17
C GLN A 168 -3.89 -24.52 30.12
N TYR A 169 -5.10 -24.37 29.58
CA TYR A 169 -6.30 -24.43 30.40
C TYR A 169 -6.38 -25.83 31.00
N LEU A 170 -6.09 -25.92 32.29
CA LEU A 170 -6.35 -27.07 33.17
C LEU A 170 -7.83 -27.09 33.56
#